data_AF-A0A6G2DEH7-F1
#
_entry.id   AF-A0A6G2DEH7-F1
#
_cell.length_a   1.000
_cell.length_b   1.000
_cell.length_c   1.000
_cell.angle_alpha   90.00
_cell.angle_beta   90.00
_cell.angle_gamma   90.00
#
_symmetry.space_group_name_H-M   'P 1'
#
loop_
_entity.id
_entity.type
_entity.pdbx_description
1 polymer ?
#
loop_
_entity_poly.entity_id
_entity_poly.type
_entity_poly.pdbx_seq_one_letter_code
_entity_poly.pdbx_strand_id
1 'polypeptide(L)'
;EFTADVGIKKGEKVDYAIILDGEPQILIECKSITENLTKHDSQLFRYFVTTKSKFGILTNGREYKFFTDLDEPNKMDTTPFLTIDVTDIKENQFTEIIKFHKENFDIDNIVSSASELKYLNNLK
;
A
#
# COMPACT_ATOMS: atom_id res chain seq x y z
N GLU A 1 -11.69 7.83 10.00
CA GLU A 1 -10.68 7.65 11.06
C GLU A 1 -10.80 6.22 11.58
N PHE A 2 -9.74 5.42 11.53
CA PHE A 2 -9.73 4.03 12.00
C PHE A 2 -8.61 3.85 13.03
N THR A 3 -8.93 3.29 14.19
CA THR A 3 -7.99 3.10 15.29
C THR A 3 -7.76 1.60 15.48
N ALA A 4 -6.54 1.13 15.21
CA ALA A 4 -6.09 -0.20 15.60
C ALA A 4 -5.02 -0.06 16.70
N ASP A 5 -5.27 -0.66 17.86
CA ASP A 5 -4.35 -0.59 19.00
C ASP A 5 -3.17 -1.54 18.80
N VAL A 6 -1.95 -1.00 18.88
CA VAL A 6 -0.71 -1.77 18.80
C VAL A 6 0.07 -1.67 20.12
N GLY A 7 0.50 -2.82 20.64
CA GLY A 7 1.39 -2.90 21.79
C GLY A 7 2.70 -2.13 21.57
N ILE A 8 3.20 -1.56 22.68
CA ILE A 8 4.38 -0.70 22.91
C ILE A 8 4.15 0.82 22.72
N LYS A 9 3.27 1.29 21.82
CA LYS A 9 2.83 2.71 21.78
C LYS A 9 1.32 2.85 21.55
N LYS A 10 0.60 3.16 22.62
CA LYS A 10 -0.82 3.57 22.55
C LYS A 10 -0.97 4.80 21.64
N GLY A 11 -1.87 4.72 20.67
CA GLY A 11 -2.37 5.89 19.95
C GLY A 11 -1.63 6.29 18.68
N GLU A 12 -0.82 5.42 18.07
CA GLU A 12 -0.50 5.64 16.66
C GLU A 12 -1.81 5.52 15.83
N LYS A 13 -1.88 6.17 14.67
CA LYS A 13 -3.03 6.16 13.76
C LYS A 13 -2.59 6.27 12.30
N VAL A 14 -2.98 5.35 11.44
CA VAL A 14 -2.86 5.56 10.00
C VAL A 14 -3.86 6.64 9.54
N ASP A 15 -3.53 7.41 8.51
CA ASP A 15 -4.40 8.48 8.03
C ASP A 15 -5.74 7.92 7.51
N TYR A 16 -5.68 6.85 6.70
CA TYR A 16 -6.88 6.17 6.21
C TYR A 16 -6.72 4.65 6.22
N ALA A 17 -7.86 3.97 6.40
CA ALA A 17 -7.99 2.55 6.17
C ALA A 17 -9.26 2.30 5.34
N ILE A 18 -9.14 1.48 4.30
CA ILE A 18 -10.28 0.98 3.54
C ILE A 18 -10.69 -0.36 4.14
N ILE A 19 -11.94 -0.40 4.61
CA ILE A 19 -12.54 -1.57 5.25
C ILE A 19 -13.39 -2.32 4.22
N LEU A 20 -13.17 -3.62 4.10
CA LEU A 20 -14.00 -4.54 3.33
C LEU A 20 -14.38 -5.70 4.25
N ASP A 21 -15.67 -6.04 4.27
CA ASP A 21 -16.22 -7.11 5.12
C ASP A 21 -15.85 -7.00 6.61
N GLY A 22 -15.76 -5.76 7.09
CA GLY A 22 -15.45 -5.45 8.50
C GLY A 22 -13.97 -5.49 8.87
N GLU A 23 -13.08 -5.81 7.92
CA GLU A 23 -11.65 -5.90 8.14
C GLU A 23 -10.88 -4.87 7.29
N PRO A 24 -9.80 -4.26 7.81
CA PRO A 24 -8.97 -3.37 7.01
C PRO A 24 -8.25 -4.17 5.93
N GLN A 25 -8.38 -3.73 4.67
CA GLN A 25 -7.71 -4.36 3.52
C GLN A 25 -6.59 -3.48 2.97
N ILE A 26 -6.78 -2.15 3.00
CA ILE A 26 -5.82 -1.19 2.47
C ILE A 26 -5.57 -0.13 3.52
N LEU A 27 -4.30 0.08 3.87
CA LEU A 27 -3.85 1.17 4.71
C LEU A 27 -3.23 2.27 3.86
N ILE A 28 -3.53 3.53 4.17
CA ILE A 28 -3.03 4.67 3.39
C ILE A 28 -2.42 5.69 4.33
N GLU A 29 -1.15 6.00 4.08
CA GLU A 29 -0.39 7.02 4.78
C GLU A 29 -0.08 8.16 3.81
N CYS A 30 -0.40 9.38 4.22
CA CYS A 30 -0.19 10.59 3.46
C CYS A 30 0.99 11.40 4.02
N LYS A 31 1.69 12.10 3.12
CA LYS A 31 2.76 13.06 3.42
C LYS A 31 2.47 14.38 2.72
N SER A 32 3.20 15.43 3.11
CA SER A 32 3.15 16.71 2.40
C SER A 32 3.59 16.52 0.95
N ILE A 33 2.96 17.24 0.01
CA ILE A 33 3.31 17.24 -1.42
C ILE A 33 4.79 17.54 -1.71
N THR A 34 5.46 18.23 -0.78
CA THR A 34 6.89 18.59 -0.87
C THR A 34 7.83 17.52 -0.32
N GLU A 35 7.32 16.46 0.31
CA GLU A 35 8.11 15.41 0.93
C GLU A 35 8.40 14.28 -0.06
N ASN A 36 9.65 13.80 -0.04
CA ASN A 36 10.07 12.62 -0.79
C ASN A 36 9.72 11.34 -0.03
N LEU A 37 9.12 10.36 -0.72
CA LEU A 37 8.63 9.11 -0.13
C LEU A 37 9.73 8.04 0.01
N THR A 38 10.89 8.38 0.60
CA THR A 38 12.08 7.50 0.66
C THR A 38 12.25 6.72 1.97
N LYS A 39 11.44 6.99 3.00
CA LYS A 39 11.63 6.39 4.34
C LYS A 39 10.79 5.14 4.57
N HIS A 40 11.45 4.06 4.96
CA HIS A 40 10.85 2.76 5.31
C HIS A 40 10.45 2.63 6.80
N ASP A 41 10.72 3.65 7.62
CA ASP A 41 10.32 3.67 9.04
C ASP A 41 8.93 4.29 9.25
N SER A 42 8.13 4.34 8.18
CA SER A 42 6.85 5.02 8.18
C SER A 42 5.84 4.29 9.07
N GLN A 43 4.89 5.06 9.59
CA GLN A 43 3.79 4.56 10.39
C GLN A 43 3.03 3.45 9.67
N LEU A 44 2.94 3.51 8.34
CA LEU A 44 2.38 2.48 7.49
C LEU A 44 2.98 1.08 7.75
N PHE A 45 4.31 0.94 7.85
CA PHE A 45 4.96 -0.35 8.12
C PHE A 45 4.52 -0.94 9.47
N ARG A 46 4.42 -0.11 10.51
CA ARG A 46 4.03 -0.56 11.85
C ARG A 46 2.56 -1.00 11.90
N TYR A 47 1.68 -0.26 11.22
CA TYR A 47 0.26 -0.62 11.11
C TYR A 47 0.04 -1.86 10.26
N PHE A 48 0.79 -2.01 9.17
CA PHE A 48 0.65 -3.15 8.28
C PHE A 48 0.83 -4.46 9.05
N VAL A 49 1.91 -4.59 9.83
CA VAL A 49 2.23 -5.81 10.61
C VAL A 49 1.17 -6.16 11.65
N THR A 50 0.38 -5.19 12.10
CA THR A 50 -0.50 -5.32 13.27
C THR A 50 -1.98 -5.33 12.91
N THR A 51 -2.28 -5.34 11.61
CA THR A 51 -3.63 -5.46 11.05
C THR A 51 -3.69 -6.65 10.09
N LYS A 52 -4.88 -7.01 9.61
CA LYS A 52 -5.04 -8.02 8.56
C LYS A 52 -4.97 -7.43 7.14
N SER A 53 -4.44 -6.20 7.02
CA SER A 53 -4.40 -5.49 5.76
C SER A 53 -3.50 -6.19 4.76
N LYS A 54 -3.90 -6.21 3.50
CA LYS A 54 -3.13 -6.81 2.41
C LYS A 54 -2.36 -5.81 1.59
N PHE A 55 -2.77 -4.55 1.61
CA PHE A 55 -2.11 -3.51 0.84
C PHE A 55 -1.79 -2.29 1.69
N GLY A 56 -0.62 -1.70 1.42
CA GLY A 56 -0.20 -0.42 1.96
C GLY A 56 -0.01 0.58 0.85
N ILE A 57 -0.45 1.82 1.04
CA ILE A 57 -0.25 2.92 0.11
C ILE A 57 0.44 4.07 0.84
N LEU A 58 1.60 4.49 0.35
CA LEU A 58 2.28 5.70 0.81
C LEU A 58 2.18 6.75 -0.29
N THR A 59 1.70 7.95 0.04
CA THR A 59 1.53 9.01 -0.95
C THR A 59 1.87 10.39 -0.42
N ASN A 60 2.28 11.30 -1.30
CA ASN A 60 2.34 12.74 -1.04
C ASN A 60 1.27 13.53 -1.82
N GLY A 61 0.31 12.82 -2.44
CA GLY A 61 -0.73 13.40 -3.31
C GLY A 61 -0.33 13.50 -4.79
N ARG A 62 0.96 13.41 -5.13
CA ARG A 62 1.43 13.30 -6.52
C ARG A 62 1.95 11.90 -6.83
N GLU A 63 2.86 11.41 -6.01
CA GLU A 63 3.39 10.05 -6.11
C GLU A 63 2.57 9.12 -5.19
N TYR A 64 2.23 7.94 -5.68
CA TYR A 64 1.60 6.86 -4.90
C TYR A 64 2.42 5.59 -5.04
N LYS A 65 2.82 5.02 -3.91
CA LYS A 65 3.58 3.77 -3.81
C LYS A 65 2.71 2.71 -3.19
N PHE A 66 2.51 1.61 -3.91
CA PHE A 66 1.69 0.48 -3.48
C PHE A 66 2.59 -0.67 -3.02
N PHE A 67 2.27 -1.20 -1.85
CA PHE A 67 3.01 -2.25 -1.16
C PHE A 67 2.07 -3.41 -0.82
N THR A 68 2.65 -4.59 -0.62
CA THR A 68 1.99 -5.83 -0.19
C THR A 68 2.97 -6.64 0.66
N ASP A 69 2.66 -7.90 0.99
CA ASP A 69 3.43 -8.80 1.84
C ASP A 69 3.96 -10.04 1.09
N LEU A 70 4.57 -9.84 -0.09
CA LEU A 70 5.04 -10.94 -0.93
C LEU A 70 6.31 -11.62 -0.40
N ASP A 71 7.18 -10.88 0.28
CA ASP A 71 8.44 -11.44 0.80
C ASP A 71 8.20 -12.28 2.05
N GLU A 72 7.40 -11.77 2.98
CA GLU A 72 7.06 -12.41 4.24
C GLU A 72 5.58 -12.10 4.57
N PRO A 73 4.74 -13.10 4.85
CA PRO A 73 3.33 -12.88 5.17
C PRO A 73 3.16 -11.91 6.35
N ASN A 74 2.23 -10.97 6.21
CA ASN A 74 1.92 -9.94 7.20
C ASN A 74 3.12 -9.04 7.56
N LYS A 75 4.08 -8.90 6.65
CA LYS A 75 5.19 -7.94 6.76
C LYS A 75 5.29 -7.20 5.43
N MET A 76 5.06 -5.89 5.48
CA MET A 76 5.06 -5.07 4.28
C MET A 76 6.43 -5.13 3.61
N ASP A 77 6.43 -5.36 2.30
CA ASP A 77 7.62 -5.35 1.48
C ASP A 77 8.33 -4.00 1.58
N THR A 78 9.66 -4.02 1.55
CA THR A 78 10.44 -2.77 1.63
C THR A 78 10.32 -1.94 0.35
N THR A 79 10.12 -2.58 -0.80
CA THR A 79 9.94 -1.92 -2.10
C THR A 79 8.49 -2.01 -2.57
N PRO A 80 7.96 -0.93 -3.18
CA PRO A 80 6.62 -0.99 -3.75
C PRO A 80 6.63 -1.85 -5.02
N PHE A 81 5.56 -2.60 -5.25
CA PHE A 81 5.37 -3.33 -6.50
C PHE A 81 4.88 -2.41 -7.63
N LEU A 82 4.20 -1.31 -7.28
CA LEU A 82 3.71 -0.30 -8.22
C LEU A 82 3.97 1.11 -7.65
N THR A 83 4.56 1.98 -8.47
CA THR A 83 4.70 3.41 -8.18
C THR A 83 4.12 4.20 -9.35
N ILE A 84 3.30 5.21 -9.04
CA ILE A 84 2.66 6.06 -10.05
C ILE A 84 2.87 7.54 -9.70
N ASP A 85 3.07 8.37 -10.73
CA ASP A 85 2.86 9.81 -10.65
C ASP A 85 1.49 10.10 -11.28
N VAL A 86 0.56 10.66 -10.51
CA VAL A 86 -0.81 10.93 -11.01
C VAL A 86 -0.86 11.93 -12.16
N THR A 87 0.22 12.67 -12.39
CA THR A 87 0.36 13.60 -13.52
C THR A 87 0.92 12.93 -14.78
N ASP A 88 1.40 11.69 -14.67
CA ASP A 88 2.01 10.92 -15.76
C ASP A 88 1.72 9.41 -15.62
N ILE A 89 0.42 9.06 -15.59
CA ILE A 89 -0.02 7.66 -15.50
C ILE A 89 0.09 6.99 -16.87
N LYS A 90 0.84 5.90 -16.95
CA LYS A 90 0.94 5.06 -18.15
C LYS A 90 -0.22 4.08 -18.25
N GLU A 91 -0.56 3.66 -19.45
CA GLU A 91 -1.68 2.74 -19.70
C GLU A 91 -1.56 1.43 -18.91
N ASN A 92 -0.36 0.85 -18.85
CA ASN A 92 -0.10 -0.36 -18.06
C ASN A 92 -0.15 -0.13 -16.55
N GLN A 93 0.01 1.10 -16.05
CA GLN A 93 -0.20 1.41 -14.63
C GLN A 93 -1.69 1.59 -14.36
N PHE A 94 -2.42 2.20 -15.30
CA PHE A 94 -3.88 2.37 -15.20
C PHE A 94 -4.61 1.02 -15.07
N THR A 95 -4.18 0.00 -15.83
CA THR A 95 -4.72 -1.37 -15.72
C THR A 95 -4.50 -2.00 -14.35
N GLU A 96 -3.48 -1.58 -13.61
CA GLU A 96 -3.23 -2.05 -12.24
C GLU A 96 -4.03 -1.25 -11.22
N ILE A 97 -4.12 0.08 -11.40
CA ILE A 97 -4.89 0.96 -10.52
C ILE A 97 -6.38 0.57 -10.53
N ILE A 98 -6.95 0.22 -11.69
CA ILE A 98 -8.38 -0.09 -11.80
C ILE A 98 -8.79 -1.33 -10.99
N LYS A 99 -7.84 -2.23 -10.67
CA LYS A 99 -8.07 -3.39 -9.79
C LYS A 99 -8.34 -2.96 -8.35
N PHE A 100 -7.86 -1.79 -7.94
CA PHE A 100 -8.14 -1.21 -6.61
C PHE A 100 -9.51 -0.52 -6.52
N HIS A 101 -10.27 -0.45 -7.63
CA HIS A 101 -11.66 0.00 -7.59
C HIS A 101 -12.54 -1.06 -6.91
N LYS A 102 -13.51 -0.63 -6.09
CA LYS A 102 -14.35 -1.51 -5.27
C LYS A 102 -14.96 -2.68 -6.04
N GLU A 103 -15.45 -2.44 -7.26
CA GLU A 103 -16.11 -3.47 -8.08
C GLU A 103 -15.16 -4.49 -8.70
N ASN A 104 -13.88 -4.15 -8.79
CA ASN A 104 -12.83 -5.00 -9.38
C ASN A 104 -11.88 -5.56 -8.32
N PHE A 105 -12.13 -5.27 -7.04
CA PHE A 105 -11.19 -5.56 -5.96
C PHE A 105 -11.17 -7.06 -5.65
N ASP A 106 -10.13 -7.71 -6.15
CA ASP A 106 -9.83 -9.12 -5.93
C ASP A 106 -8.40 -9.23 -5.39
N ILE A 107 -8.28 -9.65 -4.14
CA ILE A 107 -7.00 -9.70 -3.43
C ILE A 107 -6.03 -10.65 -4.13
N ASP A 108 -6.49 -11.84 -4.54
CA ASP A 108 -5.63 -12.86 -5.13
C ASP A 108 -5.13 -12.41 -6.50
N ASN A 109 -5.99 -11.79 -7.31
CA ASN A 109 -5.61 -11.21 -8.61
C ASN A 109 -4.57 -10.10 -8.45
N ILE A 110 -4.78 -9.19 -7.51
CA ILE A 110 -3.87 -8.06 -7.26
C ILE A 110 -2.52 -8.57 -6.73
N VAL A 111 -2.52 -9.53 -5.80
CA VAL A 111 -1.28 -10.13 -5.26
C VAL A 111 -0.50 -10.86 -6.36
N SER A 112 -1.18 -11.60 -7.25
CA SER A 112 -0.55 -12.22 -8.42
C SER A 112 0.13 -11.17 -9.31
N SER A 113 -0.60 -10.09 -9.62
CA SER A 113 -0.07 -9.00 -10.45
C SER A 113 1.10 -8.28 -9.79
N ALA A 114 1.04 -8.07 -8.47
CA ALA A 114 2.10 -7.48 -7.68
C ALA A 114 3.38 -8.34 -7.73
N SER A 115 3.24 -9.67 -7.68
CA SER A 115 4.37 -10.60 -7.80
C SER A 115 5.08 -10.46 -9.14
N GLU A 116 4.32 -10.41 -10.23
CA GLU A 116 4.85 -10.23 -11.59
C GLU A 116 5.56 -8.88 -11.76
N LEU A 117 4.94 -7.79 -11.31
CA LEU A 117 5.52 -6.45 -11.38
C LEU A 117 6.81 -6.34 -10.57
N LYS A 118 6.83 -6.91 -9.36
CA LYS A 118 8.02 -6.92 -8.50
C LYS A 118 9.15 -7.70 -9.13
N TYR A 119 8.87 -8.86 -9.74
CA TYR A 119 9.84 -9.64 -10.50
C TYR A 119 10.43 -8.83 -11.67
N LEU A 120 9.59 -8.19 -12.48
CA LEU A 120 10.01 -7.39 -13.63
C LEU A 120 10.84 -6.16 -13.22
N ASN A 121 10.51 -5.53 -12.10
CA ASN A 121 11.26 -4.38 -11.59
C ASN A 121 12.65 -4.76 -11.10
N ASN A 122 12.84 -5.97 -10.57
CA ASN A 122 14.13 -6.47 -10.10
C ASN A 122 15.08 -6.88 -11.24
N LEU A 123 14.58 -7.03 -12.47
CA LEU A 123 15.38 -7.35 -13.65
C LEU A 123 15.96 -6.12 -14.37
N LYS A 124 15.50 -4.91 -14.01
CA LYS A 124 15.98 -3.63 -14.56
C LYS A 124 17.15 -3.08 -13.77
#